data_AF-A0A7M7NJT4-F1
#
_entry.id   AF-A0A7M7NJT4-F1
#
_cell.length_a   1.000
_cell.length_b   1.000
_cell.length_c   1.000
_cell.angle_alpha   90.00
_cell.angle_beta   90.00
_cell.angle_gamma   90.00
#
_symmetry.space_group_name_H-M   'P 1'
#
loop_
_entity.id
_entity.type
_entity.pdbx_description
1 polymer ?
#
loop_
_entity_poly.entity_id
_entity_poly.type
_entity_poly.pdbx_seq_one_letter_code
_entity_poly.pdbx_strand_id
1 'polypeptide(L)'
;MSVDFQPCNVKHSILERVHGADESISCPRKVHLWARDAGELGYSQGIHEIKCPGSTCDVQLSVDMTLETMQKNEALILFHWSKWDWETLHCHRPWGQKWVFYTLESPLNTKEHVVPPTRYYSNTYDYIMSFRYDSDFRADYGQYLAGKPQIEANVTRNWAQNRSRPVVWMASNCKRTTWPRQDFVNRLARYINVDMYGRCGNQTCTAGTEDCERALKQHKFLLALENSECTDYITEKFWIQALYREIVPIVFGPPRRLRNRAGIREFLKKVDADDALYGKYFEWKKKGSLKPYGGSTRSIMCELGDRLEADAKAVRNGTYKPTKQKDWNTWWLDSCKKKGRVPK
;
A
#
# COMPACT_ATOMS: atom_id res chain seq x y z
N MET A 1 20.77 21.77 -31.37
CA MET A 1 19.37 21.75 -31.86
C MET A 1 18.48 21.93 -30.65
N SER A 2 18.07 23.18 -30.41
CA SER A 2 17.10 23.56 -29.41
C SER A 2 15.75 22.98 -29.81
N VAL A 3 15.16 22.14 -28.96
CA VAL A 3 13.78 21.72 -29.14
C VAL A 3 12.93 22.82 -28.51
N ASP A 4 12.44 23.74 -29.37
CA ASP A 4 11.41 24.69 -29.02
C ASP A 4 10.14 23.92 -28.66
N PHE A 5 9.88 23.78 -27.36
CA PHE A 5 8.58 23.31 -26.86
C PHE A 5 7.68 24.52 -26.66
N GLN A 6 6.59 24.58 -27.43
CA GLN A 6 5.49 25.51 -27.19
C GLN A 6 4.98 25.31 -25.75
N PRO A 7 5.00 26.34 -24.87
CA PRO A 7 4.28 26.26 -23.61
C PRO A 7 2.78 26.09 -23.91
N CYS A 8 2.09 25.24 -23.14
CA CYS A 8 0.63 25.08 -23.24
C CYS A 8 0.03 26.51 -23.26
N ASN A 9 -0.64 26.88 -24.36
CA ASN A 9 -1.40 28.12 -24.42
C ASN A 9 -2.58 27.96 -23.48
N VAL A 10 -2.39 28.32 -22.21
CA VAL A 10 -3.46 28.28 -21.22
C VAL A 10 -4.44 29.39 -21.58
N LYS A 11 -5.42 29.07 -22.42
CA LYS A 11 -6.67 29.84 -22.44
C LYS A 11 -7.37 29.54 -21.13
N HIS A 12 -7.03 30.31 -20.10
CA HIS A 12 -7.71 30.30 -18.82
C HIS A 12 -9.17 30.72 -19.01
N SER A 13 -10.07 29.78 -19.27
CA SER A 13 -11.52 30.08 -19.28
C SER A 13 -12.14 30.06 -17.88
N ILE A 14 -11.35 30.38 -16.85
CA ILE A 14 -11.84 30.56 -15.45
C ILE A 14 -11.20 31.82 -14.86
N LEU A 15 -11.14 32.90 -15.64
CA LEU A 15 -10.84 34.24 -15.12
C LEU A 15 -12.10 34.99 -14.62
N GLU A 16 -13.27 34.35 -14.62
CA GLU A 16 -14.53 34.94 -14.10
C GLU A 16 -14.99 34.38 -12.74
N ARG A 17 -14.07 33.93 -11.87
CA ARG A 17 -14.39 33.65 -10.45
C ARG A 17 -13.35 34.13 -9.45
N VAL A 18 -12.72 35.28 -9.71
CA VAL A 18 -11.79 35.89 -8.73
C VAL A 18 -12.35 37.18 -8.10
N HIS A 19 -13.55 37.61 -8.48
CA HIS A 19 -14.20 38.74 -7.80
C HIS A 19 -15.67 38.43 -7.49
N GLY A 20 -15.93 38.08 -6.22
CA GLY A 20 -17.26 38.18 -5.62
C GLY A 20 -18.06 36.87 -5.54
N ALA A 21 -17.58 35.88 -4.80
CA ALA A 21 -18.48 34.88 -4.22
C ALA A 21 -17.96 34.46 -2.84
N ASP A 22 -18.78 34.73 -1.83
CA ASP A 22 -18.77 34.07 -0.53
C ASP A 22 -19.12 32.58 -0.76
N GLU A 23 -18.16 31.79 -1.27
CA GLU A 23 -18.36 30.35 -1.46
C GLU A 23 -18.07 29.66 -0.12
N SER A 24 -19.13 29.54 0.69
CA SER A 24 -19.24 28.53 1.72
C SER A 24 -18.67 27.20 1.20
N ILE A 25 -17.95 26.46 2.06
CA ILE A 25 -17.43 25.13 1.77
C ILE A 25 -18.51 24.29 1.06
N SER A 26 -18.34 24.02 -0.23
CA SER A 26 -19.27 23.18 -0.99
C SER A 26 -19.03 21.73 -0.61
N CYS A 27 -19.86 21.19 0.27
CA CYS A 27 -19.94 19.74 0.47
C CYS A 27 -20.79 19.11 -0.65
N PRO A 28 -20.56 17.83 -1.00
CA PRO A 28 -19.43 17.00 -0.59
C PRO A 28 -18.12 17.44 -1.26
N ARG A 29 -16.97 17.08 -0.67
CA ARG A 29 -15.68 17.28 -1.34
C ARG A 29 -15.60 16.35 -2.56
N LYS A 30 -15.18 16.90 -3.70
CA LYS A 30 -15.21 16.19 -4.99
C LYS A 30 -13.84 15.67 -5.34
N VAL A 31 -13.70 14.35 -5.43
CA VAL A 31 -12.45 13.66 -5.73
C VAL A 31 -12.62 12.80 -6.98
N HIS A 32 -11.68 12.90 -7.91
CA HIS A 32 -11.60 12.03 -9.08
C HIS A 32 -10.51 10.98 -8.89
N LEU A 33 -10.84 9.70 -9.06
CA LEU A 33 -9.88 8.61 -9.18
C LEU A 33 -9.71 8.27 -10.66
N TRP A 34 -8.53 8.56 -11.20
CA TRP A 34 -8.20 8.28 -12.60
C TRP A 34 -8.00 6.77 -12.81
N ALA A 35 -9.09 6.03 -13.04
CA ALA A 35 -9.08 4.59 -13.25
C ALA A 35 -10.34 4.13 -14.00
N ARG A 36 -10.23 3.03 -14.77
CA ARG A 36 -11.42 2.29 -15.22
C ARG A 36 -11.95 1.37 -14.14
N ASP A 37 -11.04 0.76 -13.41
CA ASP A 37 -11.31 -0.11 -12.28
C ASP A 37 -10.16 0.02 -11.30
N ALA A 38 -10.49 0.13 -10.02
CA ALA A 38 -9.56 0.25 -8.91
C ALA A 38 -10.00 -0.70 -7.79
N GLY A 39 -10.21 -1.98 -8.12
CA GLY A 39 -10.62 -3.01 -7.17
C GLY A 39 -9.72 -3.14 -5.94
N GLU A 40 -8.43 -2.75 -6.01
CA GLU A 40 -7.53 -2.66 -4.85
C GLU A 40 -8.01 -1.66 -3.78
N LEU A 41 -8.67 -0.58 -4.22
CA LEU A 41 -9.34 0.40 -3.37
C LEU A 41 -10.82 0.07 -3.13
N GLY A 42 -11.34 -0.98 -3.77
CA GLY A 42 -12.75 -1.36 -3.70
C GLY A 42 -13.69 -0.50 -4.55
N TYR A 43 -13.17 0.23 -5.55
CA TYR A 43 -13.99 1.11 -6.40
C TYR A 43 -13.95 0.69 -7.87
N SER A 44 -15.13 0.57 -8.46
CA SER A 44 -15.35 0.40 -9.91
C SER A 44 -15.72 1.72 -10.57
N GLN A 45 -15.80 1.75 -11.91
CA GLN A 45 -16.25 2.92 -12.66
C GLN A 45 -17.62 3.43 -12.17
N GLY A 46 -17.73 4.74 -11.97
CA GLY A 46 -18.97 5.39 -11.53
C GLY A 46 -18.76 6.45 -10.45
N ILE A 47 -19.85 6.91 -9.86
CA ILE A 47 -19.85 7.87 -8.75
C ILE A 47 -20.15 7.12 -7.45
N HIS A 48 -19.34 7.36 -6.43
CA HIS A 48 -19.44 6.75 -5.11
C HIS A 48 -19.56 7.81 -4.04
N GLU A 49 -20.63 7.75 -3.24
CA GLU A 49 -20.83 8.64 -2.10
C GLU A 49 -20.24 8.01 -0.83
N ILE A 50 -19.20 8.64 -0.29
CA ILE A 50 -18.46 8.14 0.87
C ILE A 50 -18.86 8.98 2.08
N LYS A 51 -19.58 8.32 3.00
CA LYS A 51 -19.93 8.92 4.29
C LYS A 51 -18.71 9.03 5.17
N CYS A 52 -18.50 10.22 5.72
CA CYS A 52 -17.32 10.55 6.51
C CYS A 52 -17.70 11.05 7.91
N PRO A 53 -18.24 10.19 8.81
CA PRO A 53 -18.60 10.59 10.17
C PRO A 53 -17.45 11.28 10.91
N GLY A 54 -17.74 12.41 11.55
CA GLY A 54 -16.76 13.24 12.26
C GLY A 54 -15.96 14.21 11.37
N SER A 55 -16.18 14.20 10.05
CA SER A 55 -15.60 15.16 9.10
C SER A 55 -16.56 16.33 8.87
N THR A 56 -16.06 17.45 8.36
CA THR A 56 -16.92 18.58 7.97
C THR A 56 -17.78 18.25 6.75
N CYS A 57 -17.25 17.49 5.79
CA CYS A 57 -17.97 17.06 4.59
C CYS A 57 -17.81 15.55 4.35
N ASP A 58 -18.82 14.98 3.70
CA ASP A 58 -18.69 13.71 2.98
C ASP A 58 -17.83 13.89 1.71
N VAL A 59 -17.46 12.77 1.07
CA VAL A 59 -16.67 12.76 -0.17
C VAL A 59 -17.47 12.11 -1.29
N GLN A 60 -17.57 12.80 -2.43
CA GLN A 60 -18.05 12.22 -3.67
C GLN A 60 -16.83 11.82 -4.50
N LEU A 61 -16.68 10.51 -4.72
CA LEU A 61 -15.61 9.93 -5.52
C LEU A 61 -16.12 9.58 -6.92
N SER A 62 -15.62 10.27 -7.94
CA SER A 62 -15.84 9.89 -9.34
C SER A 62 -14.71 8.97 -9.80
N VAL A 63 -15.04 7.87 -10.48
CA VAL A 63 -14.06 6.90 -10.99
C VAL A 63 -14.25 6.76 -12.50
N ASP A 64 -13.37 7.39 -13.25
CA ASP A 64 -13.25 7.25 -14.71
C ASP A 64 -11.87 7.75 -15.17
N MET A 65 -11.65 7.90 -16.48
CA MET A 65 -10.40 8.47 -17.01
C MET A 65 -10.68 9.57 -18.03
N THR A 66 -11.55 10.53 -17.66
CA THR A 66 -11.93 11.66 -18.52
C THR A 66 -11.39 12.98 -18.00
N LEU A 67 -10.98 13.87 -18.91
CA LEU A 67 -10.55 15.22 -18.56
C LEU A 67 -11.71 16.06 -18.01
N GLU A 68 -12.93 15.83 -18.49
CA GLU A 68 -14.12 16.53 -18.02
C GLU A 68 -14.37 16.28 -16.53
N THR A 69 -14.36 15.00 -16.11
CA THR A 69 -14.49 14.64 -14.70
C THR A 69 -13.32 15.21 -13.90
N MET A 70 -12.09 15.07 -14.40
CA MET A 70 -10.92 15.66 -13.75
C MET A 70 -11.14 17.15 -13.48
N GLN A 71 -11.54 17.93 -14.48
CA GLN A 71 -11.68 19.39 -14.35
C GLN A 71 -12.79 19.84 -13.40
N LYS A 72 -13.81 19.00 -13.16
CA LYS A 72 -14.92 19.28 -12.25
C LYS A 72 -14.67 18.86 -10.79
N ASN A 73 -13.54 18.20 -10.51
CA ASN A 73 -13.18 17.70 -9.19
C ASN A 73 -12.04 18.52 -8.57
N GLU A 74 -12.01 18.56 -7.24
CA GLU A 74 -11.04 19.35 -6.47
C GLU A 74 -9.69 18.64 -6.34
N ALA A 75 -9.73 17.30 -6.39
CA ALA A 75 -8.55 16.46 -6.35
C ALA A 75 -8.59 15.35 -7.41
N LEU A 76 -7.41 14.98 -7.90
CA LEU A 76 -7.16 13.87 -8.81
C LEU A 76 -6.24 12.84 -8.16
N ILE A 77 -6.71 11.62 -7.96
CA ILE A 77 -5.91 10.48 -7.54
C ILE A 77 -5.45 9.73 -8.78
N LEU A 78 -4.13 9.68 -8.98
CA LEU A 78 -3.53 8.94 -10.09
C LEU A 78 -3.23 7.50 -9.64
N PHE A 79 -4.09 6.58 -10.06
CA PHE A 79 -4.02 5.16 -9.72
C PHE A 79 -2.95 4.44 -10.54
N HIS A 80 -2.02 3.75 -9.87
CA HIS A 80 -0.82 3.22 -10.51
C HIS A 80 -1.00 2.16 -11.62
N TRP A 81 -2.19 1.57 -11.79
CA TRP A 81 -2.46 0.66 -12.92
C TRP A 81 -3.06 1.32 -14.15
N SER A 82 -3.48 2.58 -14.03
CA SER A 82 -4.09 3.35 -15.11
C SER A 82 -3.06 3.73 -16.17
N LYS A 83 -3.47 4.57 -17.13
CA LYS A 83 -2.59 5.21 -18.11
C LYS A 83 -3.06 6.63 -18.32
N TRP A 84 -2.13 7.53 -18.61
CA TRP A 84 -2.40 8.91 -18.95
C TRP A 84 -1.22 9.49 -19.75
N ASP A 85 -1.45 10.66 -20.34
CA ASP A 85 -0.41 11.48 -20.95
C ASP A 85 -0.13 12.68 -20.05
N TRP A 86 1.15 12.86 -19.67
CA TRP A 86 1.53 13.88 -18.69
C TRP A 86 1.32 15.30 -19.21
N GLU A 87 1.61 15.55 -20.48
CA GLU A 87 1.40 16.88 -21.07
C GLU A 87 -0.08 17.23 -21.09
N THR A 88 -0.92 16.30 -21.54
CA THR A 88 -2.36 16.46 -21.61
C THR A 88 -2.93 16.75 -20.23
N LEU A 89 -2.59 15.95 -19.21
CA LEU A 89 -3.12 16.20 -17.86
C LEU A 89 -2.65 17.55 -17.31
N HIS A 90 -1.36 17.92 -17.46
CA HIS A 90 -0.86 19.19 -16.95
C HIS A 90 -1.45 20.39 -17.70
N CYS A 91 -1.61 20.33 -19.03
CA CYS A 91 -2.24 21.41 -19.79
C CYS A 91 -3.72 21.61 -19.43
N HIS A 92 -4.41 20.58 -18.93
CA HIS A 92 -5.84 20.64 -18.56
C HIS A 92 -6.09 20.78 -17.05
N ARG A 93 -5.04 20.81 -16.23
CA ARG A 93 -5.13 20.90 -14.76
C ARG A 93 -5.74 22.24 -14.34
N PRO A 94 -6.91 22.26 -13.67
CA PRO A 94 -7.45 23.49 -13.12
C PRO A 94 -6.53 24.10 -12.07
N TRP A 95 -6.55 25.43 -11.96
CA TRP A 95 -5.78 26.14 -10.95
C TRP A 95 -6.22 25.69 -9.54
N GLY A 96 -5.25 25.39 -8.68
CA GLY A 96 -5.51 24.95 -7.31
C GLY A 96 -5.92 23.49 -7.12
N GLN A 97 -6.23 22.75 -8.21
CA GLN A 97 -6.58 21.32 -8.12
C GLN A 97 -5.43 20.50 -7.51
N LYS A 98 -5.75 19.60 -6.57
CA LYS A 98 -4.78 18.75 -5.86
C LYS A 98 -4.56 17.43 -6.55
N TRP A 99 -3.31 17.03 -6.77
CA TRP A 99 -3.00 15.74 -7.36
C TRP A 99 -2.37 14.80 -6.34
N VAL A 100 -2.81 13.54 -6.33
CA VAL A 100 -2.42 12.54 -5.34
C VAL A 100 -1.74 11.37 -6.03
N PHE A 101 -0.51 11.07 -5.61
CA PHE A 101 0.20 9.87 -6.02
C PHE A 101 -0.38 8.69 -5.25
N TYR A 102 -0.93 7.69 -5.94
CA TYR A 102 -1.45 6.50 -5.28
C TYR A 102 -0.79 5.20 -5.77
N THR A 103 -0.22 4.44 -4.83
CA THR A 103 0.18 3.05 -5.10
C THR A 103 0.33 2.22 -3.82
N LEU A 104 -0.05 0.95 -3.91
CA LEU A 104 0.39 -0.08 -2.96
C LEU A 104 1.56 -0.91 -3.48
N GLU A 105 1.99 -0.72 -4.72
CA GLU A 105 3.09 -1.48 -5.31
C GLU A 105 4.44 -0.82 -5.08
N SER A 106 5.46 -1.65 -4.93
CA SER A 106 6.85 -1.21 -4.85
C SER A 106 7.31 -0.49 -6.12
N PRO A 107 8.29 0.43 -6.05
CA PRO A 107 8.82 1.14 -7.22
C PRO A 107 9.20 0.26 -8.42
N LEU A 108 9.55 -1.00 -8.19
CA LEU A 108 9.96 -1.95 -9.23
C LEU A 108 8.79 -2.73 -9.85
N ASN A 109 7.61 -2.67 -9.24
CA ASN A 109 6.36 -3.22 -9.76
C ASN A 109 5.33 -2.15 -10.10
N THR A 110 5.55 -0.91 -9.69
CA THR A 110 4.82 0.26 -10.17
C THR A 110 5.27 0.58 -11.59
N LYS A 111 4.32 0.78 -12.51
CA LYS A 111 4.63 1.14 -13.89
C LYS A 111 5.29 2.52 -13.94
N GLU A 112 6.32 2.69 -14.78
CA GLU A 112 7.09 3.94 -14.88
C GLU A 112 6.24 5.19 -15.15
N HIS A 113 5.10 5.06 -15.85
CA HIS A 113 4.23 6.17 -16.18
C HIS A 113 3.64 6.92 -14.97
N VAL A 114 3.72 6.37 -13.74
CA VAL A 114 3.24 7.06 -12.54
C VAL A 114 4.25 8.05 -11.97
N VAL A 115 5.53 7.87 -12.31
CA VAL A 115 6.57 8.83 -11.96
C VAL A 115 6.54 9.90 -13.05
N PRO A 116 6.33 11.17 -12.70
CA PRO A 116 6.22 12.22 -13.70
C PRO A 116 7.56 12.42 -14.43
N PRO A 117 7.61 12.99 -15.64
CA PRO A 117 8.86 13.43 -16.25
C PRO A 117 9.64 14.35 -15.32
N THR A 118 10.98 14.37 -15.43
CA THR A 118 11.85 15.16 -14.55
C THR A 118 11.45 16.64 -14.48
N ARG A 119 10.96 17.22 -15.58
CA ARG A 119 10.45 18.61 -15.61
C ARG A 119 9.27 18.87 -14.67
N TYR A 120 8.57 17.82 -14.24
CA TYR A 120 7.41 17.91 -13.36
C TYR A 120 7.61 17.30 -11.96
N TYR A 121 8.82 16.83 -11.63
CA TYR A 121 9.12 16.20 -10.32
C TYR A 121 8.67 17.03 -9.11
N SER A 122 8.72 18.36 -9.22
CA SER A 122 8.44 19.28 -8.11
C SER A 122 7.06 19.96 -8.19
N ASN A 123 6.24 19.66 -9.21
CA ASN A 123 4.95 20.34 -9.39
C ASN A 123 3.78 19.43 -9.80
N THR A 124 4.00 18.12 -10.01
CA THR A 124 2.91 17.19 -10.29
C THR A 124 2.05 16.92 -9.06
N TYR A 125 2.61 16.30 -8.01
CA TYR A 125 1.83 15.76 -6.91
C TYR A 125 1.80 16.69 -5.70
N ASP A 126 0.62 16.95 -5.14
CA ASP A 126 0.47 17.68 -3.87
C ASP A 126 0.56 16.73 -2.67
N TYR A 127 0.05 15.51 -2.82
CA TYR A 127 0.00 14.52 -1.74
C TYR A 127 0.46 13.14 -2.21
N ILE A 128 0.94 12.37 -1.24
CA ILE A 128 1.36 10.98 -1.43
C ILE A 128 0.44 10.08 -0.62
N MET A 129 -0.16 9.11 -1.29
CA MET A 129 -1.01 8.06 -0.73
C MET A 129 -0.39 6.69 -1.03
N SER A 130 0.41 6.14 -0.10
CA SER A 130 1.12 4.87 -0.34
C SER A 130 1.37 4.08 0.94
N PHE A 131 1.98 2.90 0.80
CA PHE A 131 2.42 2.06 1.93
C PHE A 131 3.57 2.67 2.75
N ARG A 132 4.25 3.71 2.24
CA ARG A 132 5.40 4.33 2.90
C ARG A 132 4.97 5.06 4.16
N TYR A 133 5.74 4.92 5.25
CA TYR A 133 5.41 5.56 6.53
C TYR A 133 5.52 7.08 6.50
N ASP A 134 6.20 7.65 5.50
CA ASP A 134 6.39 9.08 5.31
C ASP A 134 5.47 9.69 4.23
N SER A 135 4.39 8.97 3.85
CA SER A 135 3.30 9.46 3.00
C SER A 135 2.32 10.37 3.76
N ASP A 136 1.65 11.28 3.06
CA ASP A 136 0.61 12.14 3.62
C ASP A 136 -0.60 11.32 4.08
N PHE A 137 -0.98 10.32 3.29
CA PHE A 137 -2.05 9.38 3.57
C PHE A 137 -1.51 7.95 3.52
N ARG A 138 -1.76 7.19 4.58
CA ARG A 138 -1.13 5.89 4.74
C ARG A 138 -2.03 4.78 4.21
N ALA A 139 -1.68 4.24 3.05
CA ALA A 139 -2.36 3.11 2.44
C ALA A 139 -1.72 1.80 2.95
N ASP A 140 -2.23 1.29 4.08
CA ASP A 140 -1.56 0.22 4.85
C ASP A 140 -2.12 -1.18 4.62
N TYR A 141 -1.29 -2.14 4.20
CA TYR A 141 -1.67 -3.56 4.20
C TYR A 141 -2.06 -4.12 5.59
N GLY A 142 -1.66 -3.45 6.67
CA GLY A 142 -2.11 -3.71 8.03
C GLY A 142 -1.38 -2.82 9.05
N GLN A 143 -1.94 -2.73 10.25
CA GLN A 143 -1.34 -2.00 11.37
C GLN A 143 -1.36 -2.84 12.65
N TYR A 144 -0.34 -2.66 13.49
CA TYR A 144 -0.33 -3.16 14.86
C TYR A 144 -0.79 -2.06 15.81
N LEU A 145 -1.87 -2.30 16.54
CA LEU A 145 -2.44 -1.38 17.53
C LEU A 145 -1.95 -1.78 18.92
N ALA A 146 -0.87 -1.14 19.37
CA ALA A 146 -0.36 -1.33 20.73
C ALA A 146 -1.39 -0.87 21.78
N GLY A 147 -1.42 -1.54 22.92
CA GLY A 147 -2.34 -1.20 24.03
C GLY A 147 -3.78 -1.67 23.81
N LYS A 148 -4.07 -2.38 22.71
CA LYS A 148 -5.38 -3.00 22.43
C LYS A 148 -5.25 -4.51 22.33
N PRO A 149 -5.12 -5.25 23.45
CA PRO A 149 -4.91 -6.70 23.43
C PRO A 149 -6.00 -7.42 22.63
N GLN A 150 -5.60 -8.35 21.77
CA GLN A 150 -6.52 -9.25 21.06
C GLN A 150 -6.95 -10.44 21.93
N ILE A 151 -6.12 -10.82 22.90
CA ILE A 151 -6.40 -11.88 23.87
C ILE A 151 -6.03 -11.40 25.27
N GLU A 152 -6.69 -11.95 26.28
CA GLU A 152 -6.36 -11.70 27.67
C GLU A 152 -4.99 -12.28 28.06
N ALA A 153 -4.34 -11.68 29.05
CA ALA A 153 -2.99 -12.04 29.45
C ALA A 153 -2.88 -13.47 30.04
N ASN A 154 -3.95 -13.96 30.65
CA ASN A 154 -4.08 -15.27 31.29
C ASN A 154 -4.37 -16.41 30.28
N VAL A 155 -4.64 -16.12 29.00
CA VAL A 155 -4.97 -17.14 28.01
C VAL A 155 -3.77 -18.04 27.73
N THR A 156 -3.90 -19.32 28.09
CA THR A 156 -2.94 -20.39 27.78
C THR A 156 -3.46 -21.22 26.60
N ARG A 157 -3.22 -20.73 25.38
CA ARG A 157 -3.55 -21.46 24.14
C ARG A 157 -2.31 -22.19 23.61
N ASN A 158 -2.43 -23.47 23.26
CA ASN A 158 -1.41 -24.12 22.43
C ASN A 158 -1.56 -23.63 20.98
N TRP A 159 -0.73 -22.66 20.60
CA TRP A 159 -0.74 -22.09 19.26
C TRP A 159 -0.33 -23.07 18.15
N ALA A 160 0.41 -24.13 18.50
CA ALA A 160 0.85 -25.18 17.59
C ALA A 160 -0.20 -26.29 17.39
N GLN A 161 -1.30 -26.28 18.14
CA GLN A 161 -2.34 -27.29 18.02
C GLN A 161 -2.87 -27.37 16.58
N ASN A 162 -2.98 -28.59 16.05
CA ASN A 162 -3.40 -28.89 14.68
C ASN A 162 -2.49 -28.31 13.58
N ARG A 163 -1.25 -27.91 13.91
CA ARG A 163 -0.23 -27.47 12.93
C ARG A 163 0.82 -28.56 12.73
N SER A 164 0.50 -29.54 11.90
CA SER A 164 1.36 -30.69 11.61
C SER A 164 2.37 -30.44 10.48
N ARG A 165 2.22 -29.35 9.72
CA ARG A 165 3.11 -29.01 8.62
C ARG A 165 4.03 -27.84 9.00
N PRO A 166 5.31 -27.88 8.63
CA PRO A 166 6.25 -26.87 9.09
C PRO A 166 6.08 -25.54 8.34
N VAL A 167 6.28 -25.50 7.02
CA VAL A 167 6.36 -24.25 6.26
C VAL A 167 5.43 -24.25 5.05
N VAL A 168 4.76 -23.14 4.80
CA VAL A 168 4.01 -22.87 3.56
C VAL A 168 4.48 -21.61 2.85
N TRP A 169 4.40 -21.62 1.53
CA TRP A 169 4.62 -20.45 0.68
C TRP A 169 3.50 -20.27 -0.34
N MET A 170 2.87 -19.10 -0.33
CA MET A 170 1.82 -18.70 -1.27
C MET A 170 2.41 -17.67 -2.24
N ALA A 171 2.64 -18.05 -3.51
CA ALA A 171 3.20 -17.10 -4.48
C ALA A 171 2.77 -17.39 -5.93
N SER A 172 2.51 -16.30 -6.66
CA SER A 172 2.23 -16.33 -8.10
C SER A 172 3.17 -15.46 -8.95
N ASN A 173 4.00 -14.62 -8.34
CA ASN A 173 4.98 -13.79 -9.04
C ASN A 173 6.40 -14.35 -8.87
N CYS A 174 6.83 -15.27 -9.71
CA CYS A 174 8.09 -15.98 -9.51
C CYS A 174 9.29 -15.26 -10.16
N LYS A 175 9.02 -14.41 -11.16
CA LYS A 175 10.04 -13.84 -12.06
C LYS A 175 10.26 -12.34 -11.88
N ARG A 176 9.24 -11.57 -11.50
CA ARG A 176 9.37 -10.11 -11.28
C ARG A 176 9.70 -9.84 -9.82
N THR A 177 10.92 -10.19 -9.42
CA THR A 177 11.42 -9.98 -8.06
C THR A 177 12.80 -9.35 -8.08
N THR A 178 13.14 -8.59 -7.03
CA THR A 178 14.42 -7.86 -6.93
C THR A 178 15.55 -8.71 -6.37
N TRP A 179 15.19 -9.91 -5.88
CA TRP A 179 16.07 -10.86 -5.24
C TRP A 179 15.62 -12.29 -5.62
N PRO A 180 16.49 -13.30 -5.50
CA PRO A 180 16.21 -14.66 -5.96
C PRO A 180 15.31 -15.41 -4.98
N ARG A 181 14.05 -14.98 -4.92
CA ARG A 181 13.01 -15.47 -3.99
C ARG A 181 12.73 -16.95 -4.18
N GLN A 182 12.54 -17.39 -5.43
CA GLN A 182 12.34 -18.82 -5.74
C GLN A 182 13.55 -19.66 -5.31
N ASP A 183 14.77 -19.22 -5.58
CA ASP A 183 15.98 -19.97 -5.20
C ASP A 183 16.14 -20.07 -3.68
N PHE A 184 15.77 -19.02 -2.94
CA PHE A 184 15.71 -19.08 -1.48
C PHE A 184 14.75 -20.17 -1.01
N VAL A 185 13.53 -20.20 -1.56
CA VAL A 185 12.52 -21.20 -1.18
C VAL A 185 12.96 -22.62 -1.57
N ASN A 186 13.47 -22.80 -2.79
CA ASN A 186 13.98 -24.09 -3.27
C ASN A 186 15.15 -24.61 -2.42
N ARG A 187 16.05 -23.72 -1.95
CA ARG A 187 17.12 -24.11 -1.03
C ARG A 187 16.58 -24.49 0.35
N LEU A 188 15.63 -23.72 0.88
CA LEU A 188 15.00 -24.02 2.17
C LEU A 188 14.28 -25.38 2.14
N ALA A 189 13.58 -25.69 1.05
CA ALA A 189 12.85 -26.94 0.83
C ALA A 189 13.75 -28.19 0.85
N ARG A 190 15.07 -28.05 0.69
CA ARG A 190 16.02 -29.17 0.83
C ARG A 190 16.25 -29.58 2.29
N TYR A 191 15.86 -28.75 3.26
CA TYR A 191 16.20 -28.95 4.68
C TYR A 191 14.99 -29.06 5.60
N ILE A 192 13.85 -28.54 5.18
CA ILE A 192 12.55 -28.59 5.87
C ILE A 192 11.46 -28.68 4.81
N ASN A 193 10.37 -29.39 5.10
CA ASN A 193 9.27 -29.47 4.14
C ASN A 193 8.67 -28.06 3.90
N VAL A 194 8.44 -27.71 2.65
CA VAL A 194 7.82 -26.43 2.26
C VAL A 194 6.72 -26.73 1.26
N ASP A 195 5.47 -26.56 1.68
CA ASP A 195 4.34 -26.61 0.76
C ASP A 195 4.26 -25.32 -0.04
N MET A 196 4.24 -25.44 -1.37
CA MET A 196 4.30 -24.30 -2.29
C MET A 196 3.01 -24.22 -3.12
N TYR A 197 2.24 -23.17 -2.88
CA TYR A 197 0.96 -22.93 -3.53
C TYR A 197 1.02 -21.76 -4.52
N GLY A 198 0.24 -21.87 -5.59
CA GLY A 198 0.14 -20.87 -6.66
C GLY A 198 1.13 -21.13 -7.79
N ARG A 199 1.28 -20.15 -8.69
CA ARG A 199 2.08 -20.32 -9.93
C ARG A 199 3.58 -20.56 -9.70
N CYS A 200 4.08 -20.36 -8.47
CA CYS A 200 5.47 -20.62 -8.10
C CYS A 200 5.72 -21.97 -7.43
N GLY A 201 4.66 -22.76 -7.24
CA GLY A 201 4.70 -24.08 -6.63
C GLY A 201 3.96 -25.12 -7.47
N ASN A 202 3.75 -26.29 -6.87
CA ASN A 202 3.04 -27.42 -7.50
C ASN A 202 1.63 -27.65 -6.92
N GLN A 203 1.25 -26.90 -5.89
CA GLN A 203 -0.07 -26.98 -5.27
C GLN A 203 -0.93 -25.78 -5.67
N THR A 204 -2.24 -25.96 -5.68
CA THR A 204 -3.21 -24.90 -5.96
C THR A 204 -4.29 -24.90 -4.92
N CYS A 205 -4.64 -23.72 -4.41
CA CYS A 205 -5.90 -23.49 -3.73
C CYS A 205 -6.42 -22.11 -4.11
N THR A 206 -7.73 -21.97 -4.13
CA THR A 206 -8.39 -20.71 -4.43
C THR A 206 -8.35 -19.84 -3.18
N ALA A 207 -7.61 -18.72 -3.24
CA ALA A 207 -7.50 -17.81 -2.11
C ALA A 207 -8.89 -17.34 -1.64
N GLY A 208 -9.12 -17.36 -0.33
CA GLY A 208 -10.40 -16.97 0.28
C GLY A 208 -11.44 -18.10 0.38
N THR A 209 -11.18 -19.30 -0.18
CA THR A 209 -12.06 -20.45 0.07
C THR A 209 -11.72 -21.16 1.37
N GLU A 210 -12.73 -21.77 2.00
CA GLU A 210 -12.56 -22.50 3.26
C GLU A 210 -11.49 -23.60 3.16
N ASP A 211 -11.43 -24.31 2.04
CA ASP A 211 -10.42 -25.36 1.82
C ASP A 211 -8.99 -24.79 1.80
N CYS A 212 -8.80 -23.62 1.17
CA CYS A 212 -7.50 -22.95 1.17
C CYS A 212 -7.15 -22.42 2.57
N GLU A 213 -8.12 -21.88 3.31
CA GLU A 213 -7.95 -21.51 4.72
C GLU A 213 -7.54 -22.71 5.58
N ARG A 214 -8.22 -23.85 5.41
CA ARG A 214 -7.96 -25.09 6.15
C ARG A 214 -6.57 -25.64 5.84
N ALA A 215 -6.18 -25.66 4.56
CA ALA A 215 -4.84 -26.08 4.13
C ALA A 215 -3.76 -25.20 4.77
N LEU A 216 -3.94 -23.88 4.77
CA LEU A 216 -2.96 -22.95 5.33
C LEU A 216 -2.84 -23.04 6.85
N LYS A 217 -3.95 -23.22 7.57
CA LYS A 217 -3.95 -23.34 9.04
C LYS A 217 -3.21 -24.56 9.59
N GLN A 218 -2.93 -25.58 8.76
CA GLN A 218 -2.11 -26.73 9.14
C GLN A 218 -0.62 -26.41 9.30
N HIS A 219 -0.19 -25.21 8.92
CA HIS A 219 1.22 -24.83 8.90
C HIS A 219 1.63 -24.02 10.13
N LYS A 220 2.84 -24.25 10.64
CA LYS A 220 3.46 -23.43 11.70
C LYS A 220 4.00 -22.10 11.15
N PHE A 221 4.66 -22.14 10.00
CA PHE A 221 5.32 -20.97 9.41
C PHE A 221 4.79 -20.63 8.02
N LEU A 222 4.68 -19.33 7.73
CA LEU A 222 4.39 -18.82 6.39
C LEU A 222 5.55 -17.97 5.88
N LEU A 223 5.99 -18.24 4.65
CA LEU A 223 7.00 -17.46 3.97
C LEU A 223 6.43 -16.13 3.46
N ALA A 224 6.48 -15.09 4.31
CA ALA A 224 6.09 -13.72 4.00
C ALA A 224 7.21 -12.99 3.25
N LEU A 225 7.44 -13.44 2.01
CA LEU A 225 8.56 -13.03 1.17
C LEU A 225 8.11 -12.00 0.13
N GLU A 226 8.54 -10.75 0.30
CA GLU A 226 8.18 -9.68 -0.61
C GLU A 226 8.85 -9.81 -1.97
N ASN A 227 8.17 -9.31 -3.00
CA ASN A 227 8.72 -9.31 -4.35
C ASN A 227 9.89 -8.32 -4.49
N SER A 228 9.94 -7.29 -3.63
CA SER A 228 10.91 -6.21 -3.72
C SER A 228 11.46 -5.79 -2.36
N GLU A 229 12.77 -5.55 -2.30
CA GLU A 229 13.47 -5.12 -1.07
C GLU A 229 13.41 -3.60 -0.88
N CYS A 230 12.21 -3.06 -0.72
CA CYS A 230 12.00 -1.61 -0.65
C CYS A 230 11.73 -1.13 0.77
N THR A 231 12.14 0.11 1.07
CA THR A 231 11.86 0.75 2.37
C THR A 231 10.37 0.70 2.71
N ASP A 232 10.04 0.26 3.92
CA ASP A 232 8.69 0.08 4.47
C ASP A 232 7.74 -0.88 3.72
N TYR A 233 8.19 -1.55 2.66
CA TYR A 233 7.34 -2.42 1.84
C TYR A 233 7.06 -3.77 2.52
N ILE A 234 6.03 -3.80 3.37
CA ILE A 234 5.48 -5.00 4.03
C ILE A 234 4.00 -5.11 3.65
N THR A 235 3.62 -6.21 3.00
CA THR A 235 2.32 -6.29 2.33
C THR A 235 1.35 -7.30 2.97
N GLU A 236 0.30 -7.67 2.24
CA GLU A 236 -0.68 -8.69 2.60
C GLU A 236 -0.04 -10.02 3.02
N LYS A 237 1.17 -10.34 2.54
CA LYS A 237 1.87 -11.60 2.89
C LYS A 237 2.16 -11.67 4.38
N PHE A 238 2.62 -10.57 4.96
CA PHE A 238 2.89 -10.48 6.39
C PHE A 238 1.61 -10.29 7.19
N TRP A 239 0.81 -9.29 6.82
CA TRP A 239 -0.34 -8.88 7.62
C TRP A 239 -1.51 -9.86 7.54
N ILE A 240 -1.89 -10.25 6.32
CA ILE A 240 -3.13 -10.98 6.04
C ILE A 240 -2.85 -12.48 5.91
N GLN A 241 -1.86 -12.89 5.14
CA GLN A 241 -1.56 -14.31 4.92
C GLN A 241 -0.94 -14.94 6.17
N ALA A 242 -0.05 -14.25 6.89
CA ALA A 242 0.55 -14.78 8.11
C ALA A 242 -0.20 -14.39 9.38
N LEU A 243 -0.08 -13.12 9.81
CA LEU A 243 -0.48 -12.73 11.16
C LEU A 243 -1.99 -12.87 11.42
N TYR A 244 -2.83 -12.46 10.47
CA TYR A 244 -4.29 -12.61 10.60
C TYR A 244 -4.74 -14.08 10.64
N ARG A 245 -4.01 -14.97 9.95
CA ARG A 245 -4.24 -16.43 9.99
C ARG A 245 -3.60 -17.13 11.18
N GLU A 246 -3.01 -16.34 12.08
CA GLU A 246 -2.30 -16.84 13.25
C GLU A 246 -1.14 -17.77 12.87
N ILE A 247 -0.46 -17.54 11.75
CA ILE A 247 0.72 -18.30 11.31
C ILE A 247 1.97 -17.44 11.55
N VAL A 248 3.07 -18.02 12.02
CA VAL A 248 4.31 -17.26 12.28
C VAL A 248 4.98 -16.89 10.95
N PRO A 249 5.16 -15.59 10.64
CA PRO A 249 5.77 -15.18 9.39
C PRO A 249 7.30 -15.33 9.43
N ILE A 250 7.85 -15.91 8.37
CA ILE A 250 9.27 -15.80 8.01
C ILE A 250 9.37 -14.67 6.98
N VAL A 251 9.94 -13.54 7.40
CA VAL A 251 9.88 -12.28 6.64
C VAL A 251 11.17 -12.01 5.88
N PHE A 252 11.04 -11.65 4.61
CA PHE A 252 12.10 -11.03 3.82
C PHE A 252 11.48 -9.92 2.95
N GLY A 253 12.04 -8.71 2.97
CA GLY A 253 11.46 -7.55 2.28
C GLY A 253 12.26 -6.29 2.56
N PRO A 254 11.75 -5.33 3.36
CA PRO A 254 12.41 -4.06 3.58
C PRO A 254 13.78 -4.25 4.24
N PRO A 255 14.72 -3.31 4.02
CA PRO A 255 16.06 -3.34 4.62
C PRO A 255 16.01 -3.05 6.12
N ARG A 256 15.42 -3.96 6.90
CA ARG A 256 15.76 -4.14 8.31
C ARG A 256 16.85 -5.21 8.38
N ARG A 257 17.87 -4.94 9.20
CA ARG A 257 18.94 -5.90 9.51
C ARG A 257 18.26 -7.18 10.03
N LEU A 258 18.08 -8.18 9.17
CA LEU A 258 17.85 -9.56 9.61
C LEU A 258 19.06 -9.92 10.46
N ARG A 259 18.89 -9.80 11.78
CA ARG A 259 20.00 -9.87 12.74
C ARG A 259 20.54 -11.29 12.90
N ASN A 260 19.94 -12.28 12.26
CA ASN A 260 20.43 -13.66 12.20
C ASN A 260 20.12 -14.29 10.83
N ARG A 261 20.93 -13.95 9.81
CA ARG A 261 20.88 -14.63 8.51
C ARG A 261 21.58 -15.99 8.52
N ALA A 262 22.46 -16.24 9.48
CA ALA A 262 23.08 -17.53 9.69
C ALA A 262 22.19 -18.35 10.63
N GLY A 263 21.64 -19.46 10.14
CA GLY A 263 20.97 -20.45 10.99
C GLY A 263 19.44 -20.49 10.91
N ILE A 264 18.82 -19.96 9.84
CA ILE A 264 17.35 -20.06 9.66
C ILE A 264 16.88 -21.52 9.70
N ARG A 265 17.69 -22.45 9.19
CA ARG A 265 17.42 -23.89 9.22
C ARG A 265 17.33 -24.43 10.65
N GLU A 266 18.37 -24.20 11.46
CA GLU A 266 18.46 -24.65 12.84
C GLU A 266 17.39 -23.98 13.69
N PHE A 267 17.14 -22.70 13.45
CA PHE A 267 16.10 -21.93 14.11
C PHE A 267 14.71 -22.50 13.82
N LEU A 268 14.37 -22.76 12.54
CA LEU A 268 13.06 -23.32 12.19
C LEU A 268 12.87 -24.71 12.78
N LYS A 269 13.88 -25.60 12.69
CA LYS A 269 13.81 -26.93 13.30
C LYS A 269 13.62 -26.85 14.82
N LYS A 270 14.32 -25.92 15.49
CA LYS A 270 14.20 -25.71 16.93
C LYS A 270 12.81 -25.23 17.33
N VAL A 271 12.25 -24.26 16.60
CA VAL A 271 10.92 -23.72 16.92
C VAL A 271 9.80 -24.71 16.51
N ASP A 272 9.99 -25.47 15.42
CA ASP A 272 9.06 -26.50 14.97
C ASP A 272 8.93 -27.65 15.98
N ALA A 273 10.03 -28.03 16.63
CA ALA A 273 10.06 -29.12 17.60
C ALA A 273 9.58 -28.74 19.02
N ASP A 274 9.38 -27.45 19.31
CA ASP A 274 9.02 -26.94 20.65
C ASP A 274 7.78 -26.04 20.56
N ASP A 275 6.63 -26.61 20.89
CA ASP A 275 5.33 -25.92 20.87
C ASP A 275 5.28 -24.70 21.82
N ALA A 276 5.99 -24.76 22.95
CA ALA A 276 6.06 -23.64 23.89
C ALA A 276 6.91 -22.50 23.32
N LEU A 277 8.02 -22.82 22.67
CA LEU A 277 8.84 -21.83 21.95
C LEU A 277 8.09 -21.23 20.76
N TYR A 278 7.34 -22.04 20.00
CA TYR A 278 6.46 -21.56 18.93
C TYR A 278 5.38 -20.62 19.49
N GLY A 279 4.77 -20.96 20.62
CA GLY A 279 3.77 -20.13 21.29
C GLY A 279 4.26 -18.72 21.64
N LYS A 280 5.56 -18.54 21.93
CA LYS A 280 6.14 -17.22 22.23
C LYS A 280 6.00 -16.20 21.10
N TYR A 281 5.86 -16.64 19.84
CA TYR A 281 5.64 -15.75 18.70
C TYR A 281 4.23 -15.14 18.65
N PHE A 282 3.32 -15.54 19.54
CA PHE A 282 1.97 -14.98 19.65
C PHE A 282 1.78 -14.08 20.88
N GLU A 283 2.80 -13.90 21.71
CA GLU A 283 2.73 -13.05 22.92
C GLU A 283 2.40 -11.58 22.61
N TRP A 284 2.68 -11.11 21.39
CA TRP A 284 2.29 -9.77 20.94
C TRP A 284 0.77 -9.54 20.99
N LYS A 285 -0.04 -10.60 20.89
CA LYS A 285 -1.51 -10.53 20.98
C LYS A 285 -2.02 -10.13 22.36
N LYS A 286 -1.24 -10.36 23.41
CA LYS A 286 -1.55 -9.90 24.77
C LYS A 286 -1.27 -8.41 24.97
N LYS A 287 -0.51 -7.81 24.06
CA LYS A 287 -0.07 -6.40 24.12
C LYS A 287 -0.76 -5.51 23.10
N GLY A 288 -1.39 -6.09 22.09
CA GLY A 288 -2.00 -5.35 21.00
C GLY A 288 -2.79 -6.24 20.06
N SER A 289 -3.31 -5.63 19.00
CA SER A 289 -4.17 -6.25 18.00
C SER A 289 -3.76 -5.85 16.60
N LEU A 290 -4.24 -6.59 15.61
CA LEU A 290 -4.10 -6.23 14.20
C LEU A 290 -5.31 -5.44 13.74
N LYS A 291 -5.03 -4.44 12.90
CA LYS A 291 -6.01 -3.78 12.05
C LYS A 291 -5.72 -4.18 10.60
N PRO A 292 -6.59 -4.95 9.94
CA PRO A 292 -6.37 -5.35 8.54
C PRO A 292 -6.48 -4.16 7.58
N TYR A 293 -5.91 -4.29 6.38
CA TYR A 293 -6.13 -3.36 5.26
C TYR A 293 -7.62 -3.14 5.01
N GLY A 294 -8.03 -1.90 4.74
CA GLY A 294 -9.43 -1.52 4.59
C GLY A 294 -10.25 -1.52 5.91
N GLY A 295 -9.72 -2.10 6.99
CA GLY A 295 -10.34 -2.12 8.32
C GLY A 295 -10.22 -0.81 9.09
N SER A 296 -10.07 0.32 8.40
CA SER A 296 -10.11 1.62 9.06
C SER A 296 -11.53 1.97 9.46
N THR A 297 -11.71 2.38 10.72
CA THR A 297 -12.95 3.02 11.17
C THR A 297 -13.24 4.29 10.35
N ARG A 298 -12.22 4.86 9.69
CA ARG A 298 -12.32 6.04 8.83
C ARG A 298 -11.68 5.77 7.47
N SER A 299 -12.43 5.96 6.39
CA SER A 299 -11.92 5.78 5.03
C SER A 299 -10.77 6.74 4.73
N ILE A 300 -9.76 6.28 3.99
CA ILE A 300 -8.65 7.13 3.51
C ILE A 300 -9.14 8.28 2.62
N MET A 301 -10.30 8.10 1.97
CA MET A 301 -10.95 9.17 1.21
C MET A 301 -11.45 10.28 2.13
N CYS A 302 -11.92 9.95 3.33
CA CYS A 302 -12.32 10.95 4.33
C CYS A 302 -11.12 11.72 4.87
N GLU A 303 -9.96 11.07 5.05
CA GLU A 303 -8.71 11.76 5.42
C GLU A 303 -8.28 12.75 4.33
N LEU A 304 -8.42 12.35 3.05
CA LEU A 304 -8.20 13.26 1.93
C LEU A 304 -9.21 14.42 1.94
N GLY A 305 -10.50 14.15 2.14
CA GLY A 305 -11.54 15.18 2.24
C GLY A 305 -11.26 16.22 3.33
N ASP A 306 -10.88 15.76 4.54
CA ASP A 306 -10.43 16.63 5.63
C ASP A 306 -9.24 17.50 5.24
N ARG A 307 -8.25 16.92 4.55
CA ARG A 307 -7.06 17.65 4.13
C ARG A 307 -7.39 18.72 3.09
N LEU A 308 -8.27 18.39 2.14
CA LEU A 308 -8.77 19.35 1.15
C LEU A 308 -9.53 20.51 1.81
N GLU A 309 -10.29 20.22 2.87
CA GLU A 309 -10.96 21.25 3.66
C GLU A 309 -9.98 22.14 4.42
N ALA A 310 -9.03 21.53 5.13
CA ALA A 310 -8.00 22.26 5.85
C ALA A 310 -7.16 23.16 4.93
N ASP A 311 -6.78 22.65 3.76
CA ASP A 311 -6.02 23.40 2.75
C ASP A 311 -6.86 24.57 2.19
N ALA A 312 -8.15 24.36 1.88
CA ALA A 312 -9.05 25.42 1.42
C ALA A 312 -9.20 26.54 2.47
N LYS A 313 -9.35 26.18 3.75
CA LYS A 313 -9.38 27.14 4.86
C LYS A 313 -8.06 27.90 5.00
N ALA A 314 -6.93 27.22 4.87
CA ALA A 314 -5.61 27.85 4.94
C ALA A 314 -5.38 28.83 3.78
N VAL A 315 -5.85 28.52 2.57
CA VAL A 315 -5.81 29.42 1.40
C VAL A 315 -6.61 30.69 1.67
N ARG A 316 -7.86 30.56 2.15
CA ARG A 316 -8.71 31.72 2.52
C ARG A 316 -8.05 32.62 3.56
N ASN A 317 -7.35 32.01 4.52
CA ASN A 317 -6.68 32.74 5.60
C ASN A 317 -5.28 33.26 5.21
N GLY A 318 -4.82 33.05 3.97
CA GLY A 318 -3.46 33.43 3.55
C GLY A 318 -2.34 32.70 4.28
N THR A 319 -2.63 31.55 4.89
CA THR A 319 -1.67 30.76 5.70
C THR A 319 -1.25 29.45 5.02
N TYR A 320 -1.74 29.22 3.79
CA TYR A 320 -1.47 27.99 3.05
C TYR A 320 0.02 27.76 2.82
N LYS A 321 0.47 26.55 3.13
CA LYS A 321 1.84 26.09 2.85
C LYS A 321 1.75 24.78 2.05
N PRO A 322 2.28 24.75 0.81
CA PRO A 322 2.34 23.52 0.04
C PRO A 322 3.13 22.42 0.76
N THR A 323 2.73 21.17 0.58
CA THR A 323 3.49 20.02 1.06
C THR A 323 4.89 20.01 0.42
N LYS A 324 5.91 19.72 1.22
CA LYS A 324 7.28 19.58 0.72
C LYS A 324 7.37 18.37 -0.22
N GLN A 325 7.75 18.64 -1.46
CA GLN A 325 7.94 17.62 -2.49
C GLN A 325 9.04 16.64 -2.12
N LYS A 326 8.82 15.36 -2.41
CA LYS A 326 9.84 14.31 -2.26
C LYS A 326 10.69 14.25 -3.53
N ASP A 327 11.96 13.93 -3.36
CA ASP A 327 12.85 13.66 -4.49
C ASP A 327 12.58 12.23 -5.01
N TRP A 328 12.01 12.11 -6.21
CA TRP A 328 11.59 10.82 -6.77
C TRP A 328 12.73 9.81 -6.92
N ASN A 329 13.96 10.27 -7.18
CA ASN A 329 15.10 9.38 -7.31
C ASN A 329 15.45 8.75 -5.96
N THR A 330 15.63 9.56 -4.93
CA THR A 330 16.07 9.09 -3.62
C THR A 330 14.93 8.51 -2.78
N TRP A 331 13.75 9.14 -2.79
CA TRP A 331 12.60 8.71 -2.00
C TRP A 331 11.93 7.48 -2.60
N TRP A 332 11.73 7.43 -3.92
CA TRP A 332 11.00 6.33 -4.58
C TRP A 332 11.95 5.31 -5.22
N LEU A 333 12.68 5.68 -6.26
CA LEU A 333 13.46 4.74 -7.10
C LEU A 333 14.59 4.05 -6.34
N ASP A 334 15.29 4.77 -5.46
CA ASP A 334 16.40 4.25 -4.66
C ASP A 334 15.95 3.48 -3.41
N SER A 335 14.66 3.54 -3.08
CA SER A 335 14.12 2.89 -1.88
C SER A 335 14.28 1.37 -1.88
N CYS A 336 14.50 0.77 -3.07
CA CYS A 336 14.70 -0.65 -3.31
C CYS A 336 16.17 -1.04 -3.56
N LYS A 337 17.11 -0.09 -3.62
CA LYS A 337 18.48 -0.34 -4.14
C LYS A 337 19.48 -0.90 -3.12
N LYS A 338 19.11 -1.05 -1.84
CA LYS A 338 19.97 -1.73 -0.86
C LYS A 338 19.84 -3.25 -1.04
N LYS A 339 20.63 -3.82 -1.96
CA LYS A 339 20.74 -5.28 -2.18
C LYS A 339 20.93 -5.99 -0.84
N GLY A 340 19.89 -6.62 -0.31
CA GLY A 340 20.09 -7.61 0.74
C GLY A 340 20.82 -8.78 0.11
N ARG A 341 21.94 -9.19 0.72
CA ARG A 341 22.52 -10.50 0.36
C ARG A 341 21.47 -11.56 0.62
N VAL A 342 21.31 -12.52 -0.30
CA VAL A 342 20.52 -13.73 -0.06
C VAL A 342 20.95 -14.31 1.30
N PRO A 343 20.03 -14.59 2.25
CA PRO A 343 20.38 -15.33 3.44
C PRO A 343 21.00 -16.66 3.01
N LYS A 344 22.25 -16.91 3.42
CA LYS A 344 22.94 -18.16 3.10
C LYS A 344 22.34 -19.32 3.89
#